data_AF-A0A6G1KDB1-F1
#
_entry.id   AF-A0A6G1KDB1-F1
#
_cell.length_a   1.000
_cell.length_b   1.000
_cell.length_c   1.000
_cell.angle_alpha   90.00
_cell.angle_beta   90.00
_cell.angle_gamma   90.00
#
_symmetry.space_group_name_H-M   'P 1'
#
loop_
_entity.id
_entity.type
_entity.pdbx_description
1 polymer ?
#
loop_
_entity_poly.entity_id
_entity_poly.type
_entity_poly.pdbx_seq_one_letter_code
_entity_poly.pdbx_strand_id
1 'polypeptide(L)'
;MDRKFDTAPMPWTIEKIDADSTETKEQLNPLKDVPKTASRKNIILICPAPDIGSQGPDVVRSYYPLRRSADGIFKIGVVKLNCTIQPCTGGLILFFQA
;
A
#
# COMPACT_ATOMS: atom_id res chain seq x y z
N MET A 1 18.28 15.19 -17.16
CA MET A 1 17.06 15.76 -16.55
C MET A 1 16.80 15.00 -15.28
N ASP A 2 17.06 15.59 -14.12
CA ASP A 2 16.70 14.97 -12.85
C ASP A 2 15.17 14.95 -12.75
N ARG A 3 14.58 13.75 -12.82
CA ARG A 3 13.15 13.58 -12.54
C ARG A 3 12.94 13.85 -11.06
N LYS A 4 12.51 15.06 -10.72
CA LYS A 4 12.05 15.40 -9.37
C LYS A 4 10.73 14.66 -9.13
N PHE A 5 10.72 13.83 -8.10
CA PHE A 5 9.51 13.25 -7.55
C PHE A 5 9.39 13.69 -6.09
N ASP A 6 8.16 13.91 -5.65
CA ASP A 6 7.86 14.14 -4.25
C ASP A 6 7.43 12.82 -3.59
N THR A 7 7.53 12.75 -2.27
CA THR A 7 7.06 11.59 -1.50
C THR A 7 6.01 12.01 -0.50
N ALA A 8 4.95 11.21 -0.36
CA ALA A 8 3.93 11.43 0.66
C ALA A 8 3.72 10.14 1.49
N PRO A 9 3.92 10.18 2.82
CA PRO A 9 3.66 9.04 3.68
C PRO A 9 2.15 8.83 3.82
N MET A 10 1.74 7.57 3.79
CA MET A 10 0.36 7.15 4.02
C MET A 10 0.38 5.97 5.00
N PRO A 11 0.48 6.23 6.32
CA PRO A 11 0.77 5.24 7.35
C PRO A 11 -0.48 4.44 7.76
N TRP A 12 -1.35 4.11 6.81
CA TRP A 12 -2.61 3.43 7.06
C TRP A 12 -3.03 2.60 5.85
N THR A 13 -3.81 1.56 6.14
CA THR A 13 -4.46 0.68 5.17
C THR A 13 -5.88 0.43 5.64
N ILE A 14 -6.83 0.36 4.71
CA ILE A 14 -8.25 0.17 5.05
C ILE A 14 -8.69 -1.21 4.56
N GLU A 15 -9.18 -2.05 5.47
CA GLU A 15 -9.81 -3.32 5.11
C GLU A 15 -11.14 -3.06 4.38
N LYS A 16 -11.35 -3.70 3.23
CA LYS A 16 -12.65 -3.70 2.58
C LYS A 16 -13.54 -4.75 3.24
N ILE A 17 -14.24 -4.34 4.29
CA ILE A 17 -15.31 -5.14 4.89
C ILE A 17 -16.48 -5.07 3.92
N ASP A 18 -16.64 -6.14 3.14
CA ASP A 18 -17.69 -6.32 2.14
C ASP A 18 -17.70 -5.24 1.04
N ALA A 19 -17.01 -5.53 -0.08
CA ALA A 19 -16.81 -4.60 -1.19
C ALA A 19 -18.13 -4.07 -1.80
N ASP A 20 -19.26 -4.72 -1.47
CA ASP A 20 -20.59 -4.35 -1.92
C ASP A 20 -21.42 -3.53 -0.93
N SER A 21 -20.99 -3.37 0.32
CA SER A 21 -21.65 -2.48 1.27
C SER A 21 -21.62 -1.03 0.80
N THR A 22 -22.78 -0.37 0.86
CA THR A 22 -22.96 1.02 0.42
C THR A 22 -22.05 1.97 1.18
N GLU A 23 -21.86 1.73 2.47
CA GLU A 23 -20.98 2.51 3.36
C GLU A 23 -19.51 2.44 2.93
N THR A 24 -18.99 1.25 2.65
CA THR A 24 -17.61 1.07 2.15
C THR A 24 -17.41 1.72 0.79
N LYS A 25 -18.43 1.70 -0.08
CA LYS A 25 -18.40 2.37 -1.38
C LYS A 25 -18.34 3.89 -1.20
N GLU A 26 -19.19 4.49 -0.37
CA GLU A 26 -19.22 5.93 -0.13
C GLU A 26 -17.91 6.46 0.47
N GLN A 27 -17.31 5.73 1.42
CA GLN A 27 -16.07 6.13 2.07
C GLN A 27 -14.83 5.92 1.18
N LEU A 28 -14.77 4.84 0.40
CA LEU A 28 -13.61 4.54 -0.45
C LEU A 28 -13.69 5.20 -1.83
N ASN A 29 -14.86 5.54 -2.36
CA ASN A 29 -15.01 6.18 -3.67
C ASN A 29 -14.17 7.45 -3.81
N PRO A 30 -14.17 8.38 -2.84
CA PRO A 30 -13.29 9.56 -2.89
C PRO A 30 -11.81 9.21 -2.93
N LEU A 31 -11.42 8.09 -2.31
CA LEU A 31 -10.03 7.67 -2.20
C LEU A 31 -9.53 6.93 -3.45
N LYS A 32 -10.41 6.29 -4.24
CA LYS A 32 -10.03 5.45 -5.38
C LYS A 32 -9.06 6.11 -6.37
N ASP A 33 -9.15 7.43 -6.55
CA ASP A 33 -8.34 8.17 -7.51
C ASP A 33 -7.11 8.86 -6.89
N VAL A 34 -6.90 8.74 -5.57
CA VAL A 34 -5.73 9.32 -4.90
C VAL A 34 -4.41 8.79 -5.47
N PRO A 35 -4.21 7.46 -5.67
CA PRO A 35 -2.95 6.94 -6.22
C PRO A 35 -2.69 7.42 -7.65
N LYS A 36 -3.75 7.45 -8.48
CA LYS A 36 -3.66 7.97 -9.85
C LYS A 36 -3.31 9.45 -9.86
N THR A 37 -3.91 10.24 -8.98
CA THR A 37 -3.66 11.67 -8.86
C THR A 37 -2.23 11.94 -8.39
N ALA A 38 -1.74 11.17 -7.40
CA ALA A 38 -0.36 11.22 -6.93
C ALA A 38 0.62 10.91 -8.07
N SER A 39 0.39 9.81 -8.79
CA SER A 39 1.22 9.44 -9.94
C SER A 39 1.28 10.52 -11.02
N ARG A 40 0.13 11.14 -11.38
CA ARG A 40 0.09 12.26 -12.34
C ARG A 40 0.85 13.50 -11.88
N LYS A 41 0.99 13.69 -10.57
CA LYS A 41 1.74 14.80 -9.96
C LYS A 41 3.21 14.44 -9.69
N ASN A 42 3.70 13.29 -10.16
CA ASN A 42 5.04 12.77 -9.82
C ASN A 42 5.25 12.60 -8.30
N ILE A 43 4.20 12.23 -7.58
CA ILE A 43 4.25 11.92 -6.15
C ILE A 43 4.26 10.39 -5.98
N ILE A 44 5.20 9.90 -5.18
CA ILE A 44 5.25 8.51 -4.73
C ILE A 44 4.57 8.42 -3.35
N LEU A 45 3.47 7.68 -3.28
CA LEU A 45 2.80 7.35 -2.02
C LEU A 45 3.55 6.22 -1.33
N ILE A 46 4.00 6.44 -0.11
CA ILE A 46 4.68 5.41 0.69
C ILE A 46 3.65 4.78 1.63
N CYS A 47 3.32 3.51 1.39
CA CYS A 47 2.28 2.78 2.10
C CYS A 47 2.84 1.54 2.78
N PRO A 48 2.61 1.34 4.09
CA PRO A 48 2.93 0.08 4.74
C PRO A 48 1.99 -1.03 4.27
N ALA A 49 2.46 -2.27 4.32
CA ALA A 49 1.62 -3.45 4.29
C ALA A 49 0.73 -3.49 5.55
N PRO A 50 -0.47 -4.09 5.48
CA PRO A 50 -1.38 -4.13 6.60
C PRO A 50 -0.84 -5.09 7.67
N ASP A 51 -1.10 -4.79 8.95
CA ASP A 51 -0.73 -5.68 10.05
C ASP A 51 -1.81 -6.74 10.26
N ILE A 52 -1.71 -7.83 9.51
CA ILE A 52 -2.71 -8.91 9.49
C ILE A 52 -2.13 -10.28 9.84
N GLY A 53 -0.87 -10.33 10.28
CA GLY A 53 -0.17 -11.60 10.50
C GLY A 53 -0.01 -12.44 9.22
N SER A 54 0.16 -13.76 9.37
CA SER A 54 0.53 -14.69 8.28
C SER A 54 -0.60 -15.00 7.29
N GLN A 55 -1.28 -13.98 6.80
CA GLN A 55 -2.36 -14.11 5.83
C GLN A 55 -1.84 -14.19 4.41
N GLY A 56 -2.62 -14.85 3.55
CA GLY A 56 -2.29 -14.98 2.14
C GLY A 56 -2.33 -13.65 1.38
N PRO A 57 -1.72 -13.59 0.18
CA PRO A 57 -1.72 -12.40 -0.67
C PRO A 57 -3.13 -11.95 -1.08
N ASP A 58 -4.12 -12.83 -1.05
CA ASP A 58 -5.51 -12.49 -1.37
C ASP A 58 -6.17 -11.65 -0.27
N VAL A 59 -5.82 -11.89 0.99
CA VAL A 59 -6.26 -11.04 2.11
C VAL A 59 -5.58 -9.68 2.02
N VAL A 60 -4.27 -9.61 1.73
CA VAL A 60 -3.59 -8.31 1.53
C VAL A 60 -4.25 -7.47 0.42
N ARG A 61 -4.81 -8.11 -0.63
CA ARG A 61 -5.50 -7.42 -1.73
C ARG A 61 -6.88 -6.87 -1.35
N SER A 62 -7.47 -7.31 -0.23
CA SER A 62 -8.69 -6.70 0.30
C SER A 62 -8.41 -5.31 0.88
N TYR A 63 -7.16 -5.01 1.24
CA TYR A 63 -6.77 -3.72 1.79
C TYR A 63 -6.57 -2.66 0.71
N TYR A 64 -7.18 -1.49 0.89
CA TYR A 64 -6.88 -0.29 0.13
C TYR A 64 -5.59 0.36 0.68
N PRO A 65 -4.68 0.87 -0.18
CA PRO A 65 -4.72 0.86 -1.65
C PRO A 65 -3.91 -0.27 -2.31
N LEU A 66 -3.64 -1.36 -1.60
CA LEU A 66 -2.59 -2.34 -1.93
C LEU A 66 -2.92 -3.35 -3.05
N ARG A 67 -3.82 -3.01 -3.98
CA ARG A 67 -4.10 -3.85 -5.18
C ARG A 67 -2.87 -4.04 -6.06
N ARG A 68 -2.88 -5.09 -6.90
CA ARG A 68 -1.72 -5.66 -7.64
C ARG A 68 -0.89 -4.64 -8.44
N SER A 69 -1.41 -3.47 -8.82
CA SER A 69 -0.69 -2.50 -9.66
C SER A 69 -1.19 -1.06 -9.50
N ALA A 70 -1.37 -0.57 -8.27
CA ALA A 70 -1.67 0.85 -8.10
C ALA A 70 -0.43 1.68 -8.43
N ASP A 71 -0.40 2.27 -9.63
CA ASP A 71 0.64 3.20 -10.06
C ASP A 71 0.78 4.34 -9.03
N GLY A 72 2.02 4.71 -8.72
CA GLY A 72 2.31 5.74 -7.73
C GLY A 72 2.31 5.28 -6.27
N ILE A 73 2.23 3.97 -5.99
CA ILE A 73 2.35 3.44 -4.62
C ILE A 73 3.61 2.61 -4.45
N PHE A 74 4.45 3.03 -3.52
CA PHE A 74 5.56 2.28 -2.99
C PHE A 74 5.13 1.52 -1.73
N LYS A 75 5.15 0.19 -1.78
CA LYS A 75 4.68 -0.68 -0.70
C LYS A 75 5.85 -1.07 0.21
N ILE A 76 5.70 -0.87 1.52
CA ILE A 76 6.71 -1.21 2.53
C ILE A 76 6.25 -2.42 3.34
N GLY A 77 7.07 -3.46 3.37
CA GLY A 77 6.89 -4.60 4.27
C GLY A 77 7.45 -4.33 5.67
N VAL A 78 7.16 -5.21 6.61
CA VAL A 78 7.70 -5.18 7.98
C VAL A 78 8.72 -6.30 8.13
N VAL A 79 9.82 -6.00 8.79
CA VAL A 79 10.85 -6.96 9.19
C VAL A 79 10.93 -7.01 10.70
N LYS A 80 11.28 -8.18 11.24
CA LYS A 80 11.64 -8.28 12.65
C LYS A 80 13.01 -7.62 12.88
N LEU A 81 13.26 -7.19 14.11
CA LEU A 81 14.52 -6.54 14.51
C LEU A 81 15.77 -7.40 14.21
N ASN A 82 15.62 -8.73 14.15
CA ASN A 82 16.68 -9.67 13.79
C ASN A 82 16.87 -9.83 12.26
N CYS A 83 16.42 -8.86 11.46
CA CYS A 83 16.47 -8.87 10.00
C CYS A 83 15.75 -10.06 9.33
N THR A 84 14.91 -10.80 10.07
CA THR A 84 14.08 -11.84 9.45
C THR A 84 12.86 -11.20 8.81
N ILE A 85 12.63 -11.57 7.55
CA ILE A 85 11.42 -11.21 6.83
C ILE A 85 10.24 -11.78 7.61
N GLN A 86 9.26 -10.93 7.88
CA GLN A 86 7.98 -11.41 8.34
C GLN A 86 7.14 -11.69 7.08
N PRO A 87 6.96 -12.97 6.68
CA PRO A 87 6.29 -13.33 5.41
C PRO A 87 4.85 -12.79 5.31
N CYS A 88 4.31 -12.34 6.43
CA CYS A 88 3.02 -11.72 6.69
C CYS A 88 2.78 -10.36 6.01
N THR A 89 3.82 -9.64 5.60
CA THR A 89 3.65 -8.29 5.02
C THR A 89 3.81 -8.35 3.52
N GLY A 90 2.70 -8.19 2.80
CA GLY A 90 2.63 -8.23 1.32
C GLY A 90 3.33 -7.07 0.59
N GLY A 91 4.41 -6.53 1.17
CA GLY A 91 5.34 -5.63 0.52
C GLY A 91 6.45 -6.40 -0.18
N LEU A 92 6.79 -5.97 -1.40
CA LEU A 92 8.04 -6.34 -2.04
C LEU A 92 9.18 -5.75 -1.19
N ILE A 93 9.89 -6.58 -0.44
CA ILE A 93 11.02 -6.13 0.39
C ILE A 93 12.19 -5.81 -0.54
N LEU A 94 12.47 -4.53 -0.76
CA LEU A 94 13.75 -4.10 -1.30
C LEU A 94 14.76 -4.06 -0.16
N PHE A 95 15.70 -5.01 -0.20
CA PHE A 95 16.94 -4.90 0.56
C PHE A 95 17.72 -3.71 -0.01
N PHE A 96 17.89 -2.65 0.78
CA PHE A 96 19.05 -1.78 0.61
C PHE A 96 20.22 -2.48 1.31
N GLN A 97 20.99 -3.27 0.56
CA GLN A 97 22.36 -3.54 0.97
C GLN A 97 23.14 -2.23 0.77
N ALA A 98 23.70 -1.72 1.87
CA ALA A 98 24.71 -0.67 1.85
C ALA A 98 26.01 -1.20 1.23
#